data_AF-A0A957R9V2-F1
#
_entry.id   AF-A0A957R9V2-F1
#
_cell.length_a   1.000
_cell.length_b   1.000
_cell.length_c   1.000
_cell.angle_alpha   90.00
_cell.angle_beta   90.00
_cell.angle_gamma   90.00
#
_symmetry.space_group_name_H-M   'P 1'
#
loop_
_entity.id
_entity.type
_entity.pdbx_description
1 polymer ?
#
loop_
_entity_poly.entity_id
_entity_poly.type
_entity_poly.pdbx_seq_one_letter_code
_entity_poly.pdbx_strand_id
1 'polypeptide(L)' 'MTESEIRTELEALRREGNSPRATLWDQRRILKRRRELHALLAELEGDNAD' A
#
# COMPACT_ATOMS: atom_id res chain seq x y z
N MET A 1 11.28 3.31 -4.65
CA MET A 1 10.29 2.33 -5.15
C MET A 1 9.69 2.89 -6.42
N THR A 2 9.46 2.06 -7.41
CA THR A 2 8.73 2.39 -8.63
C THR A 2 7.22 2.27 -8.40
N GLU A 3 6.41 2.88 -9.27
CA GLU A 3 4.96 2.73 -9.25
C GLU A 3 4.53 1.25 -9.29
N SER A 4 5.20 0.44 -10.12
CA SER A 4 4.94 -1.00 -10.25
C SER A 4 5.20 -1.78 -8.95
N GLU A 5 6.28 -1.44 -8.24
CA GLU A 5 6.59 -2.02 -6.93
C GLU A 5 5.53 -1.64 -5.89
N ILE A 6 5.09 -0.37 -5.88
CA ILE A 6 4.05 0.09 -4.96
C ILE A 6 2.72 -0.62 -5.23
N ARG A 7 2.31 -0.75 -6.49
CA ARG A 7 1.07 -1.47 -6.86
C ARG A 7 1.14 -2.94 -6.46
N THR A 8 2.28 -3.60 -6.66
CA THR A 8 2.52 -4.99 -6.23
C THR A 8 2.38 -5.13 -4.71
N GLU A 9 2.95 -4.20 -3.94
CA GLU A 9 2.85 -4.20 -2.48
C GLU A 9 1.41 -3.96 -2.00
N LEU A 10 0.66 -3.05 -2.64
CA LEU A 10 -0.76 -2.83 -2.34
C LEU A 10 -1.61 -4.08 -2.56
N GLU A 11 -1.32 -4.87 -3.60
CA GLU A 11 -1.99 -6.15 -3.83
C GLU A 11 -1.63 -7.22 -2.80
N ALA A 12 -0.38 -7.26 -2.35
CA ALA A 12 0.04 -8.16 -1.27
C ALA A 12 -0.68 -7.81 0.04
N LEU A 13 -0.74 -6.53 0.40
CA LEU A 13 -1.45 -6.04 1.59
C LEU A 13 -2.95 -6.31 1.51
N ARG A 14 -3.57 -6.19 0.32
CA ARG A 14 -4.98 -6.56 0.12
C ARG A 14 -5.22 -8.05 0.35
N ARG A 15 -4.35 -8.92 -0.19
CA ARG A 15 -4.45 -10.36 0.03
C ARG A 15 -4.26 -10.73 1.51
N GLU A 16 -3.30 -10.09 2.17
CA GLU A 16 -3.05 -10.27 3.60
C GLU A 16 -4.25 -9.85 4.44
N GLY A 17 -4.83 -8.67 4.18
CA GLY A 17 -5.98 -8.16 4.92
C GLY A 17 -7.27 -8.94 4.71
N ASN A 18 -7.38 -9.66 3.59
CA ASN A 18 -8.50 -10.56 3.29
C ASN A 18 -8.29 -11.98 3.85
N SER A 19 -7.14 -12.27 4.45
CA SER A 19 -6.88 -13.57 5.05
C SER A 19 -7.82 -13.81 6.25
N PRO A 20 -8.45 -15.00 6.37
CA PRO A 20 -9.24 -15.34 7.55
C PRO A 20 -8.40 -15.43 8.83
N ARG A 21 -7.06 -15.41 8.72
CA ARG A 21 -6.12 -15.37 9.85
C ARG A 21 -5.65 -13.95 10.20
N ALA A 22 -6.07 -12.93 9.46
CA ALA A 22 -5.65 -11.55 9.71
C ALA A 22 -6.20 -11.07 11.05
N THR A 23 -5.30 -10.65 11.93
CA THR A 23 -5.66 -10.09 13.24
C THR A 23 -6.00 -8.60 13.12
N LEU A 24 -6.59 -8.03 14.18
CA LEU A 24 -6.79 -6.58 14.26
C LEU A 24 -5.46 -5.81 14.21
N TRP A 25 -4.37 -6.41 14.70
CA TRP A 25 -3.05 -5.81 14.61
C TRP A 25 -2.55 -5.78 13.16
N ASP A 26 -2.74 -6.86 12.42
CA ASP A 26 -2.42 -6.92 11.00
C ASP A 26 -3.22 -5.88 10.21
N GLN A 27 -4.52 -5.76 10.47
CA GLN A 27 -5.38 -4.74 9.84
C GLN A 27 -4.86 -3.33 10.11
N ARG A 28 -4.45 -3.02 11.35
CA ARG A 28 -3.89 -1.70 11.70
C ARG A 28 -2.57 -1.44 10.99
N ARG A 29 -1.69 -2.43 10.92
CA ARG A 29 -0.41 -2.36 10.20
C ARG A 29 -0.63 -2.17 8.70
N ILE A 30 -1.53 -2.95 8.10
CA ILE A 30 -1.90 -2.88 6.69
C ILE A 30 -2.48 -1.51 6.34
N LEU A 31 -3.39 -0.97 7.16
CA LEU A 31 -3.95 0.36 6.95
C LEU A 31 -2.89 1.46 7.00
N LYS A 32 -1.96 1.39 7.95
CA LYS A 32 -0.83 2.33 8.03
C LYS A 32 0.02 2.25 6.77
N ARG A 33 0.42 1.04 6.37
CA ARG A 33 1.28 0.84 5.20
C ARG A 33 0.61 1.25 3.89
N ARG A 34 -0.69 0.98 3.74
CA ARG A 34 -1.48 1.45 2.58
C ARG A 34 -1.47 2.97 2.46
N ARG A 35 -1.60 3.71 3.57
CA ARG A 35 -1.54 5.18 3.56
C ARG A 35 -0.17 5.68 3.09
N GLU A 36 0.91 5.09 3.57
CA GLU A 36 2.27 5.43 3.14
C GLU A 36 2.46 5.19 1.63
N LEU A 37 2.00 4.05 1.13
CA LEU A 37 2.12 3.71 -0.30
C LEU A 37 1.27 4.62 -1.21
N HIS A 38 0.07 5.01 -0.77
CA HIS A 38 -0.73 5.98 -1.50
C HIS A 38 -0.10 7.38 -1.53
N ALA A 39 0.57 7.80 -0.45
CA ALA A 39 1.33 9.05 -0.45
C ALA A 39 2.50 9.00 -1.44
N LEU A 40 3.26 7.91 -1.46
CA LEU A 40 4.34 7.70 -2.43
C LEU A 40 3.84 7.69 -3.89
N LEU A 41 2.66 7.12 -4.16
CA LEU A 41 2.05 7.20 -5.49
C LEU A 41 1.70 8.63 -5.88
N ALA A 42 1.13 9.41 -4.96
CA ALA A 42 0.79 10.80 -5.21
C ALA A 42 2.05 11.66 -5.46
N GLU A 43 3.14 11.40 -4.75
CA GLU A 43 4.45 12.04 -5.00
C GLU A 43 4.97 11.69 -6.40
N LEU A 44 4.92 10.41 -6.81
CA LEU A 44 5.34 9.99 -8.15
C LEU A 44 4.45 10.55 -9.28
N GLU A 45 3.14 10.71 -9.05
CA GLU A 45 2.24 11.36 -10.00
C GLU A 45 2.51 12.86 -10.09
N GLY A 46 2.81 13.52 -8.97
CA GLY A 46 3.19 14.93 -8.92
C GLY A 46 4.52 15.22 -9.62
N ASP A 47 5.54 14.38 -9.40
CA ASP A 47 6.86 14.49 -10.05
C ASP A 47 6.82 14.26 -11.58
N ASN A 48 5.75 13.65 -12.11
CA ASN A 48 5.52 13.49 -13.56
C ASN A 48 4.66 14.60 -14.17
N ALA A 49 4.11 15.51 -13.36
CA ALA A 49 3.20 16.58 -13.79
C ALA A 49 3.88 17.97 -13.89
N ASP A 50 5.14 18.10 -13.44
CA ASP A 50 6.03 19.26 -13.63
C ASP A 50 6.98 19.05 -14.84
#